data_AF-A0A5J5MJR6-F1
#
_entry.id   AF-A0A5J5MJR6-F1
#
_cell.length_a   1.000
_cell.length_b   1.000
_cell.length_c   1.000
_cell.angle_alpha   90.00
_cell.angle_beta   90.00
_cell.angle_gamma   90.00
#
_symmetry.space_group_name_H-M   'P 1'
#
loop_
_entity.id
_entity.type
_entity.pdbx_description
1 polymer ?
#
loop_
_entity_poly.entity_id
_entity_poly.type
_entity_poly.pdbx_seq_one_letter_code
_entity_poly.pdbx_strand_id
1 'polypeptide(L)'
;HSLCLDLTVKTQSRPGQPWCQVQGSVDTKPFLQNDSDSNKVRPLGFLGEEVNNTKAWTELSQTLGEAGRKLRMVLPVIKLDRKEMRGPPSLQVRLCCQCEAEQWSGAALLFNLNGRTALLLDTMNIIWTVIDPGATGLKEEWESNQELAEYIRKISTGDCSYWLREFLEHWENMLLPEPQPVCIHPFGHLHYPIDHHPVSSNCFIIMNLMMKSGTTAGEKPAGLWLLGRVVLVRTWER
;
A
#
# COMPACT_ATOMS: atom_id res chain seq x y z
N HIS A 1 2.30 11.81 0.96
CA HIS A 1 2.40 10.82 -0.11
C HIS A 1 2.66 9.44 0.46
N SER A 2 2.30 8.39 -0.28
CA SER A 2 2.41 6.99 0.15
C SER A 2 2.90 6.09 -0.97
N LEU A 3 3.81 5.16 -0.64
CA LEU A 3 4.24 4.06 -1.52
C LEU A 3 3.70 2.76 -0.93
N CYS A 4 2.90 2.04 -1.71
CA CYS A 4 2.33 0.74 -1.34
C CYS A 4 2.79 -0.35 -2.31
N LEU A 5 3.35 -1.43 -1.76
CA LEU A 5 3.85 -2.61 -2.45
C LEU A 5 3.04 -3.83 -2.02
N ASP A 6 2.35 -4.44 -2.97
CA ASP A 6 1.52 -5.63 -2.81
C ASP A 6 2.23 -6.85 -3.38
N LEU A 7 2.57 -7.81 -2.53
CA LEU A 7 3.24 -9.05 -2.92
C LEU A 7 2.34 -10.24 -2.59
N THR A 8 1.88 -10.96 -3.60
CA THR A 8 1.06 -12.16 -3.44
C THR A 8 1.87 -13.40 -3.80
N VAL A 9 2.03 -14.31 -2.83
CA VAL A 9 2.82 -15.54 -2.95
C VAL A 9 1.94 -16.76 -2.74
N LYS A 10 2.08 -17.75 -3.63
CA LYS A 10 1.43 -19.05 -3.55
C LYS A 10 2.47 -20.12 -3.28
N THR A 11 2.20 -21.00 -2.32
CA THR A 11 3.07 -22.16 -2.02
C THR A 11 3.17 -23.11 -3.22
N GLN A 12 2.03 -23.36 -3.86
CA GLN A 12 1.89 -24.21 -5.04
C GLN A 12 1.22 -23.42 -6.17
N SER A 13 1.76 -23.53 -7.38
CA SER A 13 1.16 -22.98 -8.60
C SER A 13 1.00 -24.08 -9.65
N ARG A 14 -0.02 -23.95 -10.50
CA ARG A 14 -0.21 -24.85 -11.65
C ARG A 14 0.83 -24.51 -12.73
N PRO A 15 1.16 -25.45 -13.63
CA PRO A 15 1.95 -25.13 -14.81
C PRO A 15 1.35 -23.95 -15.56
N GLY A 16 2.18 -22.95 -15.90
CA GLY A 16 1.74 -21.72 -16.59
C GLY A 16 1.03 -20.69 -15.71
N GLN A 17 1.05 -20.85 -14.38
CA GLN A 17 0.60 -19.82 -13.45
C GLN A 17 1.74 -19.32 -12.57
N PRO A 18 1.90 -17.99 -12.44
CA PRO A 18 2.94 -17.44 -11.58
C PRO A 18 2.65 -17.76 -10.12
N TRP A 19 3.70 -18.09 -9.40
CA TRP A 19 3.68 -18.34 -7.96
C TRP A 19 3.83 -17.05 -7.15
N CYS A 20 4.35 -15.98 -7.76
CA CYS A 20 4.44 -14.64 -7.17
C CYS A 20 3.80 -13.62 -8.09
N GLN A 21 3.06 -12.66 -7.53
CA GLN A 21 2.59 -11.47 -8.22
C GLN A 21 2.91 -10.25 -7.38
N VAL A 22 3.37 -9.19 -8.03
CA VAL A 22 3.82 -7.95 -7.40
C VAL A 22 3.11 -6.77 -8.05
N GLN A 23 2.61 -5.85 -7.24
CA GLN A 23 2.05 -4.58 -7.68
C GLN A 23 2.58 -3.46 -6.80
N GLY A 24 2.92 -2.31 -7.41
CA GLY A 24 3.35 -1.12 -6.70
C GLY A 24 2.47 0.08 -7.07
N SER A 25 2.16 0.91 -6.09
CA SER A 25 1.40 2.15 -6.28
C SER A 25 1.98 3.31 -5.47
N VAL A 26 1.92 4.51 -6.04
CA VAL A 26 2.17 5.78 -5.33
C VAL A 26 0.85 6.53 -5.27
N ASP A 27 0.40 6.88 -4.07
CA ASP A 27 -0.90 7.50 -3.79
C ASP A 27 -2.03 6.84 -4.56
N THR A 28 -2.12 5.52 -4.45
CA THR A 28 -3.11 4.64 -5.10
C THR A 28 -2.99 4.48 -6.62
N LYS A 29 -2.15 5.27 -7.31
CA LYS A 29 -1.93 5.08 -8.75
C LYS A 29 -0.88 3.99 -8.98
N PRO A 30 -1.20 2.93 -9.74
CA PRO A 30 -0.25 1.86 -10.01
C PRO A 30 0.89 2.35 -10.90
N PHE A 31 2.12 1.96 -10.57
CA PHE A 31 3.32 2.28 -11.35
C PHE A 31 4.20 1.08 -11.69
N LEU A 32 3.97 -0.06 -11.01
CA LEU A 32 4.78 -1.25 -11.11
C LEU A 32 3.89 -2.50 -11.11
N GLN A 33 4.20 -3.45 -12.00
CA GLN A 33 3.65 -4.79 -11.93
C GLN A 33 4.72 -5.82 -12.31
N ASN A 34 4.76 -6.94 -11.60
CA ASN A 34 5.59 -8.07 -11.97
C ASN A 34 4.92 -9.38 -11.58
N ASP A 35 5.34 -10.47 -12.19
CA ASP A 35 5.03 -11.81 -11.72
C ASP A 35 6.28 -12.70 -11.82
N SER A 36 6.19 -13.90 -11.24
CA SER A 36 7.33 -14.81 -11.19
C SER A 36 7.73 -15.43 -12.52
N ASP A 37 6.88 -15.34 -13.54
CA ASP A 37 7.10 -15.94 -14.85
C ASP A 37 7.70 -14.90 -15.80
N SER A 38 7.54 -13.61 -15.47
CA SER A 38 8.20 -12.50 -16.14
C SER A 38 9.68 -12.38 -15.72
N ASN A 39 10.54 -12.21 -16.72
CA ASN A 39 11.96 -11.91 -16.51
C ASN A 39 12.21 -10.45 -16.12
N LYS A 40 11.21 -9.57 -16.25
CA LYS A 40 11.35 -8.13 -16.01
C LYS A 40 10.13 -7.54 -15.33
N VAL A 41 10.37 -6.57 -14.47
CA VAL A 41 9.32 -5.74 -13.89
C VAL A 41 8.74 -4.83 -14.96
N ARG A 42 7.41 -4.80 -15.06
CA ARG A 42 6.66 -3.99 -16.02
C ARG A 42 6.36 -2.61 -15.40
N PRO A 43 6.82 -1.51 -16.02
CA PRO A 43 6.38 -0.17 -15.67
C PRO A 43 4.91 0.04 -16.06
N LEU A 44 4.20 0.82 -15.26
CA LEU A 44 2.81 1.20 -15.51
C LEU A 44 2.65 2.71 -15.37
N GLY A 45 1.85 3.30 -16.27
CA GLY A 45 1.58 4.73 -16.26
C GLY A 45 2.83 5.60 -16.44
N PHE A 46 2.66 6.91 -16.35
CA PHE A 46 3.76 7.86 -16.54
C PHE A 46 4.87 7.67 -15.50
N LEU A 47 4.52 7.55 -14.21
CA LEU A 47 5.54 7.40 -13.16
C LEU A 47 6.40 6.17 -13.41
N GLY A 48 5.79 5.02 -13.75
CA GLY A 48 6.52 3.81 -14.03
C GLY A 48 7.49 3.98 -15.20
N GLU A 49 7.09 4.66 -16.28
CA GLU A 49 7.97 4.94 -17.42
C GLU A 49 9.12 5.90 -17.06
N GLU A 50 8.86 6.89 -16.21
CA GLU A 50 9.86 7.87 -15.81
C GLU A 50 10.93 7.25 -14.90
N VAL A 51 10.54 6.36 -13.99
CA VAL A 51 11.46 5.79 -12.99
C VAL A 51 12.10 4.47 -13.43
N ASN A 52 11.69 3.84 -14.53
CA ASN A 52 12.11 2.48 -14.92
C ASN A 52 13.63 2.30 -15.17
N ASN A 53 14.35 3.40 -15.42
CA ASN A 53 15.80 3.40 -15.66
C ASN A 53 16.61 3.85 -14.42
N THR A 54 15.94 4.16 -13.32
CA THR A 54 16.58 4.64 -12.09
C THR A 54 17.23 3.50 -11.31
N LYS A 55 18.20 3.87 -10.46
CA LYS A 55 18.80 2.93 -9.50
C LYS A 55 17.74 2.42 -8.51
N ALA A 56 16.89 3.30 -8.02
CA ALA A 56 15.80 2.99 -7.09
C ALA A 56 14.85 1.92 -7.65
N TRP A 57 14.49 2.00 -8.93
CA TRP A 57 13.66 0.97 -9.59
C TRP A 57 14.35 -0.39 -9.63
N THR A 58 15.65 -0.42 -9.93
CA THR A 58 16.43 -1.67 -9.97
C THR A 58 16.52 -2.31 -8.58
N GLU A 59 16.83 -1.50 -7.56
CA GLU A 59 16.91 -1.93 -6.15
C GLU A 59 15.55 -2.44 -5.65
N LEU A 60 14.47 -1.71 -5.92
CA LEU A 60 13.11 -2.12 -5.60
C LEU A 60 12.76 -3.46 -6.25
N SER A 61 13.01 -3.60 -7.55
CA SER A 61 12.71 -4.80 -8.33
C SER A 61 13.44 -6.03 -7.76
N GLN A 62 14.71 -5.87 -7.42
CA GLN A 62 15.51 -6.93 -6.81
C GLN A 62 14.96 -7.33 -5.43
N THR A 63 14.69 -6.35 -4.56
CA THR A 63 14.18 -6.60 -3.21
C THR A 63 12.81 -7.29 -3.25
N LEU A 64 11.91 -6.90 -4.16
CA LEU A 64 10.61 -7.57 -4.32
C LEU A 64 10.76 -9.03 -4.76
N GLY A 65 11.71 -9.32 -5.64
CA GLY A 65 12.03 -10.69 -6.06
C GLY A 65 12.58 -11.54 -4.91
N GLU A 66 13.48 -10.98 -4.09
CA GLU A 66 14.02 -11.62 -2.89
C GLU A 66 12.93 -11.86 -1.84
N ALA A 67 12.10 -10.85 -1.56
CA ALA A 67 10.98 -10.96 -0.63
C ALA A 67 10.01 -12.06 -1.05
N GLY A 68 9.69 -12.17 -2.34
CA GLY A 68 8.82 -13.21 -2.87
C GLY A 68 9.39 -14.61 -2.62
N ARG A 69 10.69 -14.82 -2.87
CA ARG A 69 11.36 -16.09 -2.60
C ARG A 69 11.39 -16.42 -1.11
N LYS A 70 11.74 -15.45 -0.26
CA LYS A 70 11.79 -15.62 1.20
C LYS A 70 10.42 -15.99 1.77
N LEU A 71 9.37 -15.26 1.38
CA LEU A 71 8.00 -15.56 1.80
C LEU A 71 7.51 -16.92 1.29
N ARG A 72 7.88 -17.32 0.06
CA ARG A 72 7.55 -18.65 -0.46
C ARG A 72 8.17 -19.78 0.37
N MET A 73 9.38 -19.60 0.88
CA MET A 73 10.06 -20.59 1.72
C MET A 73 9.46 -20.68 3.12
N VAL A 74 9.05 -19.54 3.70
CA VAL A 74 8.53 -19.49 5.07
C VAL A 74 7.06 -19.93 5.15
N LEU A 75 6.25 -19.67 4.12
CA LEU A 75 4.80 -19.94 4.12
C LEU A 75 4.42 -21.43 4.39
N PRO A 76 5.10 -22.45 3.83
CA PRO A 76 4.79 -23.85 4.11
C PRO A 76 5.15 -24.33 5.53
N VAL A 77 6.09 -23.64 6.20
CA VAL A 77 6.59 -24.00 7.53
C VAL A 77 5.57 -23.61 8.61
N ILE A 78 4.76 -22.59 8.33
CA ILE A 78 3.79 -22.05 9.27
C ILE A 78 2.64 -23.04 9.50
N LYS A 79 2.39 -23.35 10.77
CA LYS A 79 1.21 -24.10 11.22
C LYS A 79 -0.05 -23.22 11.17
N LEU A 80 -0.54 -22.97 9.96
CA LEU A 80 -1.87 -22.39 9.78
C LEU A 80 -2.93 -23.43 10.19
N ASP A 81 -3.99 -23.01 10.89
CA ASP A 81 -5.11 -23.90 11.19
C ASP A 81 -5.76 -24.35 9.87
N ARG A 82 -5.49 -25.60 9.48
CA ARG A 82 -5.89 -26.15 8.19
C ARG A 82 -7.36 -26.54 8.14
N LYS A 83 -8.09 -26.47 9.26
CA LYS A 83 -9.47 -26.96 9.36
C LYS A 83 -10.44 -26.27 8.40
N GLU A 84 -10.15 -25.03 7.96
CA GLU A 84 -11.02 -24.28 7.03
C GLU A 84 -10.42 -24.07 5.63
N MET A 85 -9.19 -24.53 5.35
CA MET A 85 -8.53 -24.21 4.08
C MET A 85 -8.93 -25.17 2.95
N ARG A 86 -9.71 -24.68 1.97
CA ARG A 86 -9.88 -25.32 0.66
C ARG A 86 -8.76 -24.90 -0.29
N GLY A 87 -7.67 -25.65 -0.31
CA GLY A 87 -6.58 -25.51 -1.29
C GLY A 87 -5.26 -25.03 -0.68
N PRO A 88 -4.22 -24.86 -1.53
CA PRO A 88 -2.90 -24.43 -1.07
C PRO A 88 -2.97 -23.04 -0.44
N PRO A 89 -2.26 -22.79 0.68
CA PRO A 89 -2.23 -21.49 1.30
C PRO A 89 -1.61 -20.45 0.37
N SER A 90 -2.24 -19.28 0.34
CA SER A 90 -1.75 -18.07 -0.31
C SER A 90 -1.59 -16.97 0.73
N LEU A 91 -0.50 -16.22 0.58
CA LEU A 91 -0.19 -15.08 1.42
C LEU A 91 -0.03 -13.86 0.52
N GLN A 92 -0.76 -12.80 0.83
CA GLN A 92 -0.48 -11.48 0.29
C GLN A 92 0.08 -10.60 1.42
N VAL A 93 1.18 -9.92 1.13
CA VAL A 93 1.81 -8.94 2.01
C VAL A 93 1.68 -7.58 1.34
N ARG A 94 1.05 -6.63 2.02
CA ARG A 94 0.99 -5.23 1.60
C ARG A 94 1.85 -4.40 2.52
N LEU A 95 2.97 -3.89 2.02
CA LEU A 95 3.78 -2.89 2.70
C LEU A 95 3.35 -1.51 2.21
N CYS A 96 3.03 -0.60 3.13
CA CYS A 96 2.80 0.81 2.79
C CYS A 96 3.64 1.70 3.69
N CYS A 97 4.48 2.55 3.11
CA CYS A 97 5.18 3.62 3.83
C CYS A 97 4.64 4.99 3.40
N GLN A 98 4.74 5.95 4.32
CA GLN A 98 4.17 7.29 4.15
C GLN A 98 5.21 8.37 4.47
N CYS A 99 5.16 9.45 3.71
CA CYS A 99 5.86 10.69 4.00
C CYS A 99 4.86 11.84 4.14
N GLU A 100 5.01 12.63 5.21
CA GLU A 100 4.30 13.87 5.46
C GLU A 100 5.30 15.03 5.39
N ALA A 101 5.01 16.06 4.58
CA ALA A 101 5.92 17.20 4.37
C ALA A 101 7.38 16.77 4.09
N GLU A 102 7.55 15.83 3.16
CA GLU A 102 8.84 15.21 2.77
C GLU A 102 9.56 14.42 3.87
N GLN A 103 9.01 14.35 5.07
CA GLN A 103 9.55 13.57 6.19
C GLN A 103 8.84 12.22 6.31
N TRP A 104 9.61 11.16 6.55
CA TRP A 104 9.03 9.84 6.80
C TRP A 104 8.14 9.86 8.05
N SER A 105 6.92 9.34 7.91
CA SER A 105 5.87 9.38 8.93
C SER A 105 5.47 8.01 9.46
N GLY A 106 5.86 6.93 8.76
CA GLY A 106 5.64 5.56 9.22
C GLY A 106 5.54 4.55 8.08
N ALA A 107 5.46 3.28 8.46
CA ALA A 107 5.13 2.19 7.55
C ALA A 107 4.34 1.08 8.26
N ALA A 108 3.48 0.40 7.50
CA ALA A 108 2.68 -0.71 8.00
C ALA A 108 2.71 -1.89 7.01
N LEU A 109 2.64 -3.11 7.54
CA LEU A 109 2.42 -4.32 6.75
C LEU A 109 1.08 -4.94 7.07
N LEU A 110 0.30 -5.25 6.03
CA LEU A 110 -0.89 -6.07 6.14
C LEU A 110 -0.61 -7.45 5.57
N PHE A 111 -0.98 -8.47 6.31
CA PHE A 111 -0.85 -9.87 5.92
C PHE A 111 -2.24 -10.43 5.65
N ASN A 112 -2.50 -10.75 4.39
CA ASN A 112 -3.74 -11.38 3.95
C ASN A 112 -3.48 -12.86 3.69
N LEU A 113 -4.15 -13.72 4.44
CA LEU A 113 -4.13 -15.16 4.23
C LEU A 113 -5.37 -15.56 3.44
N ASN A 114 -5.19 -16.20 2.29
CA ASN A 114 -6.29 -16.67 1.44
C ASN A 114 -7.33 -15.57 1.12
N GLY A 115 -6.86 -14.34 0.92
CA GLY A 115 -7.69 -13.19 0.59
C GLY A 115 -8.40 -12.53 1.79
N ARG A 116 -8.14 -12.98 3.03
CA ARG A 116 -8.65 -12.35 4.26
C ARG A 116 -7.51 -11.73 5.05
N THR A 117 -7.69 -10.51 5.52
CA THR A 117 -6.71 -9.85 6.38
C THR A 117 -6.61 -10.56 7.71
N ALA A 118 -5.39 -10.99 8.04
CA ALA A 118 -5.10 -11.83 9.18
C ALA A 118 -4.29 -11.10 10.25
N LEU A 119 -3.25 -10.37 9.84
CA LEU A 119 -2.36 -9.62 10.74
C LEU A 119 -2.07 -8.23 10.18
N LEU A 120 -1.84 -7.28 11.09
CA LEU A 120 -1.31 -5.96 10.81
C LEU A 120 -0.07 -5.73 11.67
N LEU A 121 1.02 -5.27 11.06
CA LEU A 121 2.22 -4.81 11.75
C LEU A 121 2.39 -3.32 11.53
N ASP A 122 2.32 -2.53 12.60
CA ASP A 122 2.86 -1.18 12.63
C ASP A 122 4.37 -1.26 12.88
N THR A 123 5.16 -0.85 11.89
CA THR A 123 6.62 -0.96 11.96
C THR A 123 7.29 0.18 12.71
N MET A 124 6.59 1.29 12.97
CA MET A 124 7.13 2.37 13.81
C MET A 124 7.22 1.92 15.26
N ASN A 125 6.13 1.36 15.76
CA ASN A 125 5.98 0.99 17.16
C ASN A 125 6.27 -0.50 17.41
N ILE A 126 6.50 -1.27 16.34
CA ILE A 126 6.63 -2.73 16.36
C ILE A 126 5.40 -3.36 17.06
N ILE A 127 4.21 -2.95 16.62
CA ILE A 127 2.94 -3.43 17.18
C ILE A 127 2.30 -4.39 16.18
N TRP A 128 2.20 -5.66 16.60
CA TRP A 128 1.45 -6.68 15.90
C TRP A 128 0.00 -6.73 16.39
N THR A 129 -0.93 -6.57 15.47
CA THR A 129 -2.37 -6.69 15.72
C THR A 129 -2.89 -7.94 15.03
N VAL A 130 -3.51 -8.84 15.80
CA VAL A 130 -4.22 -10.01 15.27
C VAL A 130 -5.63 -9.58 14.87
N ILE A 131 -5.95 -9.72 13.58
CA ILE A 131 -7.28 -9.43 13.03
C ILE A 131 -8.09 -10.73 12.92
N ASP A 132 -7.44 -11.81 12.46
CA ASP A 132 -8.01 -13.15 12.45
C ASP A 132 -7.40 -13.99 13.59
N PRO A 133 -8.19 -14.43 14.59
CA PRO A 133 -7.70 -15.29 15.66
C PRO A 133 -7.03 -16.59 15.17
N GLY A 134 -7.39 -17.08 13.98
CA GLY A 134 -6.73 -18.23 13.35
C GLY A 134 -5.27 -17.98 12.96
N ALA A 135 -4.83 -16.73 12.97
CA ALA A 135 -3.46 -16.31 12.64
C ALA A 135 -2.56 -16.03 13.84
N THR A 136 -3.02 -16.29 15.08
CA THR A 136 -2.19 -16.09 16.29
C THR A 136 -0.88 -16.88 16.23
N GLY A 137 -0.93 -18.14 15.79
CA GLY A 137 0.30 -18.96 15.64
C GLY A 137 1.26 -18.39 14.60
N LEU A 138 0.74 -17.81 13.51
CA LEU A 138 1.55 -17.12 12.50
C LEU A 138 2.25 -15.89 13.10
N LYS A 139 1.54 -15.08 13.89
CA LYS A 139 2.10 -13.92 14.58
C LYS A 139 3.26 -14.35 15.49
N GLU A 140 3.06 -15.33 16.35
CA GLU A 140 4.09 -15.79 17.29
C GLU A 140 5.35 -16.29 16.57
N GLU A 141 5.19 -17.05 15.49
CA GLU A 141 6.30 -17.53 14.68
C GLU A 141 7.09 -16.38 14.04
N TRP A 142 6.40 -15.37 13.51
CA TRP A 142 7.03 -14.25 12.83
C TRP A 142 7.66 -13.24 13.78
N GLU A 143 7.03 -13.00 14.93
CA GLU A 143 7.60 -12.19 16.01
C GLU A 143 8.89 -12.80 16.57
N SER A 144 8.94 -14.14 16.70
CA SER A 144 10.13 -14.84 17.22
C SER A 144 11.26 -14.99 16.19
N ASN A 145 10.98 -14.79 14.90
CA ASN A 145 11.97 -14.92 13.84
C ASN A 145 12.78 -13.63 13.65
N GLN A 146 13.95 -13.56 14.28
CA GLN A 146 14.84 -12.40 14.23
C GLN A 146 15.24 -12.03 12.79
N GLU A 147 15.54 -13.01 11.93
CA GLU A 147 15.96 -12.77 10.54
C GLU A 147 14.81 -12.16 9.70
N LEU A 148 13.57 -12.56 9.97
CA LEU A 148 12.39 -11.98 9.33
C LEU A 148 12.10 -10.58 9.88
N ALA A 149 12.19 -10.39 11.19
CA ALA A 149 11.98 -9.09 11.84
C ALA A 149 12.99 -8.03 11.34
N GLU A 150 14.27 -8.39 11.25
CA GLU A 150 15.32 -7.52 10.71
C GLU A 150 15.07 -7.18 9.24
N TYR A 151 14.64 -8.17 8.44
CA TYR A 151 14.31 -7.97 7.03
C TYR A 151 13.10 -7.05 6.83
N ILE A 152 12.01 -7.29 7.55
CA ILE A 152 10.81 -6.45 7.53
C ILE A 152 11.16 -5.03 7.95
N ARG A 153 11.94 -4.86 9.02
CA ARG A 153 12.38 -3.54 9.50
C ARG A 153 13.19 -2.81 8.42
N LYS A 154 14.20 -3.46 7.84
CA LYS A 154 15.04 -2.87 6.79
C LYS A 154 14.20 -2.35 5.61
N ILE A 155 13.29 -3.18 5.09
CA ILE A 155 12.48 -2.78 3.93
C ILE A 155 11.50 -1.67 4.31
N SER A 156 10.86 -1.76 5.48
CA SER A 156 9.76 -0.84 5.83
C SER A 156 10.23 0.55 6.24
N THR A 157 11.28 0.62 7.05
CA THR A 157 11.78 1.90 7.59
C THR A 157 12.95 2.46 6.78
N GLY A 158 13.70 1.61 6.07
CA GLY A 158 14.81 2.02 5.22
C GLY A 158 14.38 2.13 3.76
N ASP A 159 14.33 0.98 3.09
CA ASP A 159 14.24 0.91 1.64
C ASP A 159 12.96 1.58 1.09
N CYS A 160 11.80 1.35 1.71
CA CYS A 160 10.53 1.95 1.27
C CYS A 160 10.54 3.48 1.35
N SER A 161 11.10 4.04 2.42
CA SER A 161 11.20 5.49 2.59
C SER A 161 12.09 6.12 1.52
N TYR A 162 13.21 5.46 1.20
CA TYR A 162 14.14 5.89 0.16
C TYR A 162 13.49 5.82 -1.22
N TRP A 163 12.86 4.70 -1.59
CA TRP A 163 12.18 4.58 -2.88
C TRP A 163 11.05 5.59 -3.04
N LEU A 164 10.24 5.81 -1.99
CA LEU A 164 9.18 6.81 -2.04
C LEU A 164 9.77 8.20 -2.31
N ARG A 165 10.88 8.58 -1.66
CA ARG A 165 11.52 9.88 -1.90
C ARG A 165 12.00 10.03 -3.35
N GLU A 166 12.72 9.04 -3.86
CA GLU A 166 13.21 9.05 -5.25
C GLU A 166 12.06 9.15 -6.25
N PHE A 167 10.97 8.41 -6.03
CA PHE A 167 9.82 8.45 -6.95
C PHE A 167 9.04 9.76 -6.85
N LEU A 168 9.07 10.46 -5.71
CA LEU A 168 8.37 11.73 -5.55
C LEU A 168 9.00 12.86 -6.38
N GLU A 169 10.31 12.85 -6.57
CA GLU A 169 10.99 13.83 -7.44
C GLU A 169 10.46 13.78 -8.89
N HIS A 170 10.07 12.61 -9.36
CA HIS A 170 9.45 12.41 -10.68
C HIS A 170 7.93 12.59 -10.66
N TRP A 171 7.29 12.33 -9.52
CA TRP A 171 5.85 12.47 -9.34
C TRP A 171 5.38 13.93 -9.30
N GLU A 172 6.16 14.83 -8.72
CA GLU A 172 5.81 16.26 -8.66
C GLU A 172 5.78 16.90 -10.07
N ASN A 173 6.64 16.42 -10.97
CA ASN A 173 6.63 16.81 -12.38
C ASN A 173 5.35 16.40 -13.12
N MET A 174 4.61 15.40 -12.61
CA MET A 174 3.27 15.05 -13.12
C MET A 174 2.15 15.94 -12.60
N LEU A 175 2.31 16.54 -11.41
CA LEU A 175 1.30 17.42 -10.82
C LEU A 175 1.42 18.85 -11.35
N LEU A 176 2.57 19.22 -11.90
CA LEU A 176 2.74 20.43 -12.68
C LEU A 176 2.02 20.23 -14.03
N PRO A 177 1.00 21.05 -14.36
CA PRO A 177 0.45 21.02 -15.71
C PRO A 177 1.58 21.38 -16.67
N GLU A 178 1.77 20.58 -17.74
CA GLU A 178 2.53 21.06 -18.89
C GLU A 178 1.98 22.46 -19.25
N PRO A 179 2.85 23.46 -19.50
CA PRO A 179 2.39 24.74 -19.99
C PRO A 179 1.59 24.47 -21.26
N GLN A 180 0.27 24.65 -21.17
CA GLN A 180 -0.61 24.35 -22.29
C GLN A 180 -0.09 25.14 -23.50
N PRO A 181 0.07 24.49 -24.67
CA PRO A 181 0.38 25.25 -25.87
C PRO A 181 -0.74 26.26 -26.04
N VAL A 182 -0.40 27.55 -25.88
CA VAL A 182 -1.34 28.63 -26.11
C VAL A 182 -1.66 28.58 -27.59
N CYS A 183 -2.79 27.97 -27.95
CA CYS A 183 -3.36 28.10 -29.28
C CYS A 183 -3.82 29.54 -29.44
N ILE A 184 -2.94 30.41 -29.96
CA ILE A 184 -3.31 31.73 -30.43
C ILE A 184 -4.18 31.51 -31.67
N HIS A 185 -5.50 31.52 -31.49
CA HIS A 185 -6.44 31.55 -32.61
C HIS A 185 -6.34 32.92 -33.31
N PRO A 186 -6.31 32.98 -34.66
CA PRO A 186 -6.15 34.25 -35.40
C PRO A 186 -7.34 35.21 -35.32
N PHE A 187 -8.41 34.90 -34.57
CA PHE A 187 -9.57 35.78 -34.46
C PHE A 187 -10.03 35.89 -33.01
N GLY A 188 -9.87 37.09 -32.46
CA GLY A 188 -10.10 37.44 -31.06
C GLY A 188 -11.57 37.44 -30.66
N HIS A 189 -12.15 36.25 -30.45
CA HIS A 189 -13.38 36.10 -29.69
C HIS A 189 -13.15 35.13 -28.53
N LEU A 190 -13.22 35.68 -27.31
CA LEU A 190 -13.21 34.93 -26.06
C LEU A 190 -14.57 34.25 -25.92
N HIS A 191 -14.69 33.00 -26.36
CA HIS A 191 -15.77 32.13 -25.91
C HIS A 191 -15.24 31.27 -24.76
N TYR A 192 -15.75 31.52 -23.56
CA TYR A 192 -15.64 30.61 -22.44
C TYR A 192 -16.46 29.35 -22.78
N PRO A 193 -15.90 28.13 -22.75
CA PRO A 193 -16.72 26.94 -22.66
C PRO A 193 -17.41 27.00 -21.30
N ILE A 194 -18.73 27.15 -21.26
CA ILE A 194 -19.49 26.78 -20.08
C ILE A 194 -19.43 25.26 -20.04
N ASP A 195 -18.45 24.71 -19.33
CA ASP A 195 -18.44 23.31 -18.95
C ASP A 195 -19.61 23.07 -17.98
N HIS A 196 -20.79 22.79 -18.55
CA HIS A 196 -21.81 22.03 -17.87
C HIS A 196 -21.30 20.59 -17.72
N HIS A 197 -20.43 20.37 -16.73
CA HIS A 197 -20.27 19.03 -16.17
C HIS A 197 -21.41 18.77 -15.17
N PRO A 198 -22.26 17.75 -15.39
CA PRO A 198 -23.07 17.22 -14.31
C PRO A 198 -22.11 16.61 -13.29
N VAL A 199 -22.11 17.13 -12.07
CA VAL A 199 -21.46 16.50 -10.92
C VAL A 199 -22.05 15.09 -10.81
N SER A 200 -21.28 14.06 -11.16
CA SER A 200 -21.70 12.69 -10.91
C SER A 200 -21.71 12.48 -9.40
N SER A 201 -22.92 12.44 -8.81
CA SER A 201 -23.18 12.17 -7.40
C SER A 201 -22.68 10.80 -6.97
N ASN A 202 -21.39 10.67 -6.68
CA ASN A 202 -20.81 9.58 -5.87
C ASN A 202 -19.36 9.87 -5.42
N CYS A 203 -19.09 11.08 -4.93
CA CYS A 203 -17.85 11.32 -4.17
C CYS A 203 -18.02 10.83 -2.73
N PHE A 204 -17.39 9.71 -2.39
CA PHE A 204 -17.14 9.35 -0.99
C PHE A 204 -15.84 10.04 -0.55
N ILE A 205 -15.93 10.99 0.38
CA ILE A 205 -14.75 11.51 1.07
C ILE A 205 -14.54 10.63 2.32
N ILE A 206 -13.47 9.83 2.32
CA ILE A 206 -12.99 9.16 3.53
C ILE A 206 -12.13 10.18 4.28
N MET A 207 -12.71 10.88 5.26
CA MET A 207 -11.90 11.63 6.23
C MET A 207 -11.29 10.65 7.23
N ASN A 208 -9.97 10.46 7.19
CA ASN A 208 -9.24 9.86 8.30
C ASN A 208 -9.20 10.88 9.46
N LEU A 209 -9.92 10.58 10.54
CA LEU A 209 -9.79 11.29 11.81
C LEU A 209 -8.54 10.76 12.54
N MET A 210 -7.43 11.50 12.47
CA MET A 210 -6.33 11.34 13.43
C MET A 210 -6.76 11.97 14.76
N MET A 211 -7.01 11.15 15.79
CA MET A 211 -7.16 11.65 17.16
C MET A 211 -5.79 12.04 17.71
N LYS A 212 -5.55 13.35 17.90
CA LYS A 212 -4.45 13.84 18.73
C LYS A 212 -4.79 13.62 20.20
N SER A 213 -4.07 12.74 20.89
CA SER A 213 -4.09 12.65 22.35
C SER A 213 -3.12 13.67 22.95
N GLY A 214 -3.65 14.83 23.35
CA GLY A 214 -2.94 15.81 24.17
C GLY A 214 -3.47 15.77 25.60
N THR A 215 -2.82 15.04 26.49
CA THR A 215 -3.11 15.08 27.93
C THR A 215 -2.43 16.30 28.55
N THR A 216 -3.22 17.26 29.04
CA THR A 216 -2.78 18.18 30.10
C THR A 216 -3.72 18.03 31.29
N ALA A 217 -3.12 18.03 32.47
CA ALA A 217 -3.69 17.51 33.70
C ALA A 217 -4.86 18.34 34.23
N GLY A 218 -5.92 17.66 34.65
CA GLY A 218 -6.91 18.18 35.58
C GLY A 218 -8.35 18.15 35.10
N GLU A 219 -8.93 16.95 34.93
CA GLU A 219 -10.35 16.66 35.18
C GLU A 219 -10.65 15.15 35.01
N LYS A 220 -11.41 14.56 35.93
CA LYS A 220 -12.03 13.21 35.88
C LYS A 220 -13.41 13.33 36.55
N PRO A 221 -14.36 12.41 36.32
CA PRO A 221 -14.63 11.61 35.12
C PRO A 221 -16.14 11.64 34.74
N ALA A 222 -16.47 11.64 33.45
CA ALA A 222 -17.80 11.23 33.01
C ALA A 222 -17.64 10.35 31.76
N GLY A 223 -17.95 9.07 31.92
CA GLY A 223 -17.76 8.07 30.89
C GLY A 223 -18.69 8.30 29.70
N LEU A 224 -18.11 8.24 28.50
CA LEU A 224 -18.84 7.92 27.28
C LEU A 224 -17.93 7.06 26.39
N TRP A 225 -18.10 5.75 26.49
CA TRP A 225 -17.49 4.80 25.56
C TRP A 225 -18.35 4.79 24.28
N LEU A 226 -17.86 5.40 23.20
CA LEU A 226 -18.45 5.23 21.88
C LEU A 226 -17.46 4.47 20.99
N LEU A 227 -17.73 3.18 20.83
CA LEU A 227 -17.22 2.36 19.73
C LEU A 227 -17.67 3.02 18.42
N GLY A 228 -16.70 3.41 17.58
CA GLY A 228 -16.94 4.12 16.33
C GLY A 228 -17.95 3.39 15.44
N ARG A 229 -19.17 3.93 15.35
CA ARG A 229 -20.13 3.60 14.31
C ARG A 229 -19.70 4.32 13.04
N VAL A 230 -19.49 3.57 11.96
CA VAL A 230 -19.46 4.10 10.60
C VAL A 230 -20.79 4.81 10.34
N VAL A 231 -20.78 6.12 10.13
CA VAL A 231 -21.96 6.85 9.66
C VAL A 231 -21.89 6.92 8.14
N LEU A 232 -22.72 6.12 7.47
CA LEU A 232 -22.95 6.24 6.03
C LEU A 232 -24.08 7.25 5.81
N VAL A 233 -23.76 8.49 5.44
CA VAL A 233 -24.78 9.48 5.07
C VAL A 233 -25.12 9.29 3.58
N ARG A 234 -26.38 8.96 3.28
CA ARG A 234 -26.96 9.17 1.94
C ARG A 234 -27.59 10.55 1.92
N THR A 235 -27.18 11.42 1.02
CA THR A 235 -27.97 12.61 0.68
C THR A 235 -28.97 12.25 -0.41
N TRP A 236 -30.25 12.59 -0.20
CA TRP A 236 -31.29 12.57 -1.21
C TRP A 236 -31.78 14.01 -1.34
N GLU A 237 -31.58 14.63 -2.50
CA GLU A 237 -32.17 15.94 -2.79
C GLU A 237 -33.48 15.76 -3.58
N ARG A 238 -34.46 16.61 -3.27
CA ARG A 238 -35.66 16.83 -4.07
C ARG A 238 -35.66 18.30 -4.46
#